data_AF-A0A1G4SCJ1-F1
#
_entry.id   AF-A0A1G4SCJ1-F1
#
_cell.length_a   1.000
_cell.length_b   1.000
_cell.length_c   1.000
_cell.angle_alpha   90.00
_cell.angle_beta   90.00
_cell.angle_gamma   90.00
#
_symmetry.space_group_name_H-M   'P 1'
#
loop_
_entity.id
_entity.type
_entity.pdbx_description
1 polymer ?
#
loop_
_entity_poly.entity_id
_entity_poly.type
_entity_poly.pdbx_seq_one_letter_code
_entity_poly.pdbx_strand_id
1 'polypeptide(L)'
;MVMLQIDPFPSADDLNMLWLEAWGRREPKDFSGVLSRSLAHIGAHEDNRLVGFVNVAWDGGIHAFILDTCVHPRTRKQGIELPAW
;
A
#
# COMPACT_ATOMS: atom_id res chain seq x y z
N MET A 1 3.07 -15.69 -7.50
CA MET A 1 3.18 -14.72 -8.62
C MET A 1 2.49 -13.46 -8.18
N VAL A 2 3.19 -12.32 -8.24
CA VAL A 2 2.63 -11.05 -7.79
C VAL A 2 1.86 -10.37 -8.93
N MET A 3 0.63 -9.98 -8.66
CA MET A 3 -0.24 -9.22 -9.56
C MET A 3 -0.38 -7.78 -9.03
N LEU A 4 -0.14 -6.79 -9.89
CA LEU A 4 -0.37 -5.39 -9.57
C LEU A 4 -1.79 -4.99 -9.99
N GLN A 5 -2.49 -4.31 -9.09
CA GLN A 5 -3.82 -3.77 -9.33
C GLN A 5 -3.80 -2.26 -9.06
N ILE A 6 -4.40 -1.49 -9.95
CA ILE A 6 -4.64 -0.05 -9.80
C ILE A 6 -6.01 0.12 -9.14
N ASP A 7 -6.06 0.97 -8.12
CA ASP A 7 -7.23 1.27 -7.30
C ASP A 7 -8.00 0.05 -6.77
N PRO A 8 -7.35 -0.96 -6.14
CA PRO A 8 -8.01 -2.18 -5.65
C PRO A 8 -8.97 -2.01 -4.45
N PHE A 9 -9.14 -0.80 -3.92
CA PHE A 9 -9.78 -0.43 -2.65
C PHE A 9 -9.70 -1.53 -1.57
N PRO A 10 -8.49 -1.89 -1.09
CA PRO A 10 -8.33 -2.99 -0.14
C PRO A 10 -9.09 -2.69 1.16
N SER A 11 -9.53 -3.76 1.83
CA SER A 11 -10.23 -3.62 3.10
C SER A 11 -9.32 -2.99 4.16
N ALA A 12 -9.94 -2.39 5.19
CA ALA A 12 -9.18 -1.88 6.34
C ALA A 12 -8.36 -3.01 6.99
N ASP A 13 -8.90 -4.23 7.05
CA ASP A 13 -8.20 -5.37 7.64
C ASP A 13 -6.95 -5.75 6.84
N ASP A 14 -7.06 -5.81 5.50
CA ASP A 14 -5.91 -6.14 4.64
C ASP A 14 -4.78 -5.12 4.76
N LEU A 15 -5.12 -3.83 4.77
CA LEU A 15 -4.15 -2.74 4.95
C LEU A 15 -3.49 -2.78 6.33
N ASN A 16 -4.29 -2.95 7.39
CA ASN A 16 -3.76 -3.00 8.75
C ASN A 16 -2.87 -4.23 8.97
N MET A 17 -3.21 -5.38 8.37
CA MET A 17 -2.35 -6.56 8.38
C MET A 17 -1.02 -6.29 7.67
N LEU A 18 -1.06 -5.71 6.46
CA LEU A 18 0.17 -5.37 5.73
C LEU A 18 1.04 -4.37 6.51
N TRP A 19 0.47 -3.34 7.13
CA TRP A 19 1.23 -2.37 7.93
C TRP A 19 1.78 -2.94 9.22
N LEU A 20 1.05 -3.84 9.88
CA LEU A 20 1.57 -4.57 11.03
C LEU A 20 2.82 -5.36 10.62
N GLU A 21 2.77 -6.05 9.48
CA GLU A 21 3.86 -6.88 9.00
C GLU A 21 5.04 -6.06 8.45
N ALA A 22 4.76 -4.96 7.74
CA ALA A 22 5.78 -4.15 7.10
C ALA A 22 6.44 -3.15 8.05
N TRP A 23 5.66 -2.54 8.95
CA TRP A 23 6.09 -1.42 9.82
C TRP A 23 5.98 -1.72 11.31
N GLY A 24 5.39 -2.85 11.72
CA GLY A 24 5.14 -3.14 13.14
C GLY A 24 4.04 -2.29 13.77
N ARG A 25 3.21 -1.61 12.96
CA ARG A 25 2.13 -0.73 13.43
C ARG A 25 1.01 -1.56 14.05
N ARG A 26 0.64 -1.25 15.30
CA ARG A 26 -0.36 -2.02 16.06
C ARG A 26 -1.71 -1.33 16.23
N GLU A 27 -1.80 -0.06 15.86
CA GLU A 27 -3.03 0.71 15.96
C GLU A 27 -3.81 0.63 14.64
N PRO A 28 -4.96 -0.08 14.61
CA PRO A 28 -5.76 -0.18 13.42
C PRO A 28 -6.31 1.18 13.02
N LYS A 29 -6.34 1.45 11.72
CA LYS A 29 -6.93 2.66 11.17
C LYS A 29 -7.77 2.33 9.94
N ASP A 30 -8.92 2.97 9.84
CA ASP A 30 -9.69 2.99 8.60
C ASP A 30 -9.08 4.04 7.65
N PHE A 31 -8.62 3.59 6.50
CA PHE A 31 -8.05 4.42 5.45
C PHE A 31 -8.96 4.60 4.24
N SER A 32 -10.14 4.00 4.22
CA SER A 32 -11.09 4.08 3.10
C SER A 32 -11.39 5.54 2.69
N GLY A 33 -11.61 6.41 3.68
CA GLY A 33 -11.82 7.83 3.45
C GLY A 33 -10.60 8.53 2.83
N VAL A 34 -9.38 8.12 3.16
CA VAL A 34 -8.16 8.66 2.53
C VAL A 34 -8.07 8.18 1.08
N LEU A 35 -8.22 6.88 0.85
CA LEU A 35 -8.12 6.28 -0.48
C LEU A 35 -9.15 6.86 -1.46
N SER A 36 -10.36 7.17 -0.98
CA SER A 36 -11.39 7.83 -1.80
C SER A 36 -11.00 9.23 -2.32
N ARG A 37 -9.94 9.83 -1.77
CA ARG A 37 -9.44 11.16 -2.15
C ARG A 37 -8.04 11.11 -2.77
N SER A 38 -7.38 9.95 -2.77
CA SER A 38 -6.10 9.75 -3.41
C SER A 38 -6.23 9.89 -4.93
N LEU A 39 -5.12 10.22 -5.60
CA LEU A 39 -5.07 10.22 -7.07
C LEU A 39 -5.16 8.80 -7.62
N ALA A 40 -4.42 7.89 -6.98
CA ALA A 40 -4.45 6.46 -7.24
C ALA A 40 -3.84 5.72 -6.05
N HIS A 41 -4.02 4.41 -6.01
CA HIS A 41 -3.20 3.54 -5.18
C HIS A 41 -2.98 2.19 -5.86
N ILE A 42 -1.82 1.58 -5.62
CA ILE A 42 -1.46 0.31 -6.23
C ILE A 42 -1.34 -0.74 -5.14
N GLY A 43 -2.02 -1.87 -5.34
CA GLY A 43 -1.91 -3.05 -4.50
C GLY A 43 -1.19 -4.17 -5.24
N ALA A 44 -0.16 -4.73 -4.62
CA ALA A 44 0.48 -5.97 -5.04
C ALA A 44 -0.18 -7.14 -4.31
N HIS A 45 -0.68 -8.11 -5.08
CA HIS A 45 -1.35 -9.29 -4.54
C HIS A 45 -0.64 -10.57 -4.93
N GLU A 46 -0.48 -11.48 -3.97
CA GLU A 46 -0.04 -12.85 -4.20
C GLU A 46 -1.04 -13.80 -3.52
N ASP A 47 -1.55 -14.78 -4.25
CA ASP A 47 -2.54 -15.76 -3.76
C ASP A 47 -3.74 -15.10 -3.05
N ASN A 48 -4.27 -14.03 -3.64
CA ASN A 48 -5.40 -13.24 -3.14
C ASN A 48 -5.13 -12.50 -1.81
N ARG A 49 -3.86 -12.35 -1.42
CA ARG A 49 -3.42 -11.59 -0.25
C ARG A 49 -2.68 -10.33 -0.67
N LEU A 50 -2.98 -9.20 -0.03
CA LEU A 50 -2.22 -7.97 -0.21
C LEU A 50 -0.82 -8.12 0.39
N VAL A 51 0.21 -8.04 -0.46
CA VAL A 51 1.63 -8.21 -0.09
C VAL A 51 2.46 -6.95 -0.34
N GLY A 52 1.87 -5.92 -0.95
CA GLY A 52 2.50 -4.62 -1.09
C GLY A 52 1.48 -3.54 -1.43
N PHE A 53 1.82 -2.30 -1.09
CA PHE A 53 0.92 -1.17 -1.26
C PHE A 53 1.71 0.11 -1.47
N VAL A 54 1.16 1.00 -2.29
CA VAL A 54 1.59 2.39 -2.41
C VAL A 54 0.38 3.28 -2.63
N ASN A 55 0.34 4.40 -1.91
CA ASN A 55 -0.66 5.44 -2.06
C ASN A 55 -0.07 6.59 -2.88
N VAL A 56 -0.82 7.11 -3.85
CA VAL A 56 -0.46 8.33 -4.57
C VAL A 56 -1.44 9.42 -4.15
N ALA A 57 -1.01 10.27 -3.22
CA ALA A 57 -1.76 11.46 -2.84
C ALA A 57 -1.48 12.61 -3.82
N TRP A 58 -2.32 13.64 -3.81
CA TRP A 58 -2.20 14.77 -4.72
C TRP A 58 -2.90 16.01 -4.15
N ASP A 59 -2.62 17.16 -4.76
CA ASP A 59 -3.23 18.44 -4.42
C ASP A 59 -4.53 18.73 -5.20
N GLY A 60 -5.00 17.78 -6.02
CA GLY A 60 -6.12 17.98 -6.94
C GLY A 60 -5.74 18.73 -8.23
N GLY A 61 -4.45 19.02 -8.44
CA GLY A 61 -3.92 19.78 -9.56
C GLY A 61 -2.69 19.15 -10.18
N ILE A 62 -1.53 19.76 -9.97
CA ILE A 62 -0.30 19.44 -10.72
C ILE A 62 0.70 18.58 -9.93
N HIS A 63 0.55 18.46 -8.60
CA HIS A 63 1.51 17.76 -7.76
C HIS A 63 0.95 16.45 -7.24
N ALA A 64 1.77 15.40 -7.31
CA ALA A 64 1.50 14.10 -6.73
C ALA A 64 2.63 13.68 -5.79
N PHE A 65 2.27 12.93 -4.75
CA PHE A 65 3.16 12.46 -3.69
C PHE A 65 3.03 10.96 -3.54
N ILE A 66 4.17 10.27 -3.54
CA ILE A 66 4.23 8.83 -3.26
C ILE A 66 4.31 8.64 -1.76
N LEU A 67 3.32 7.95 -1.19
CA LEU A 67 3.15 7.74 0.24
C LEU A 67 2.86 6.27 0.54
N ASP A 68 3.01 5.92 1.82
CA ASP A 68 2.58 4.63 2.37
C ASP A 68 3.18 3.40 1.66
N THR A 69 4.33 3.56 0.98
CA THR A 69 4.99 2.49 0.23
C THR A 69 5.50 1.42 1.17
N CYS A 70 4.98 0.20 1.03
CA CYS A 70 5.38 -0.92 1.85
C CYS A 70 5.20 -2.25 1.14
N VAL A 71 5.98 -3.24 1.57
CA VAL A 71 5.86 -4.63 1.14
C VAL A 71 5.97 -5.55 2.35
N HIS A 72 5.29 -6.69 2.25
CA HIS A 72 5.43 -7.78 3.19
C HIS A 72 6.89 -8.21 3.30
N PRO A 73 7.44 -8.46 4.51
CA PRO A 73 8.87 -8.74 4.69
C PRO A 73 9.43 -9.90 3.87
N ARG A 74 8.61 -10.92 3.58
CA ARG A 74 9.03 -12.08 2.75
C ARG A 74 9.16 -11.75 1.26
N THR A 75 8.59 -10.63 0.82
CA THR A 75 8.60 -10.19 -0.59
C THR A 75 9.66 -9.10 -0.83
N ARG A 76 10.41 -8.72 0.21
CA ARG A 76 11.59 -7.83 0.13
C ARG A 76 12.68 -8.49 -0.71
N LYS A 77 13.43 -7.69 -1.48
CA LYS A 77 14.46 -8.10 -2.46
C LYS A 77 14.00 -8.70 -3.79
N GLN A 78 12.72 -8.58 -4.15
CA GLN A 78 12.21 -8.93 -5.49
C GLN A 78 11.99 -7.71 -6.42
N GLY A 79 12.61 -6.56 -6.10
CA GLY A 79 12.49 -5.32 -6.88
C GLY A 79 11.26 -4.45 -6.54
N ILE A 80 10.55 -4.75 -5.44
CA ILE A 80 9.32 -4.05 -5.01
C ILE A 80 9.59 -3.11 -3.81
N GLU A 81 10.85 -2.85 -3.44
CA GLU A 81 11.20 -2.00 -2.30
C GLU A 81 12.03 -0.79 -2.71
N LEU A 82 11.78 0.35 -2.06
CA LEU A 82 12.74 1.45 -1.97
C LEU A 82 13.63 1.21 -0.74
N PRO A 83 14.94 1.47 -0.82
CA PRO A 83 15.86 1.26 0.30
C PRO A 83 15.45 2.14 1.48
N ALA A 84 15.32 1.52 2.66
CA ALA A 84 15.18 2.24 3.92
C ALA A 84 16.53 2.91 4.25
N TRP A 85 16.52 4.23 4.36
CA TRP A 85 17.60 5.03 4.94
C TRP A 85 17.19 5.49 6.35
#